data_AF-A0A929FZA3-F1
#
_entry.id   AF-A0A929FZA3-F1
#
_cell.length_a   1.000
_cell.length_b   1.000
_cell.length_c   1.000
_cell.angle_alpha   90.00
_cell.angle_beta   90.00
_cell.angle_gamma   90.00
#
_symmetry.space_group_name_H-M   'P 1'
#
loop_
_entity.id
_entity.type
_entity.pdbx_description
1 polymer ?
#
loop_
_entity_poly.entity_id
_entity_poly.type
_entity_poly.pdbx_seq_one_letter_code
_entity_poly.pdbx_strand_id
1 'polypeptide(L)'
;MHNFISLSLKCSSCGKSIMDSEKLVDNESSIKLIIETPKNKGIIRLSSVYGSYNHISDIIIQDNEIVKFFCPHCKNQITSKNNCETCGALMVTFNIKMGGQVSICPRKGCKKHFIEFSDNNVALKNLYEQYGLNGKNTEDDD
;
A
#
# COMPACT_ATOMS: atom_id res chain seq x y z
N MET A 1 -1.33 6.62 21.79
CA MET A 1 -0.29 6.61 20.73
C MET A 1 -0.72 5.55 19.73
N HIS A 2 -1.22 5.94 18.56
CA HIS A 2 -1.64 4.96 17.56
C HIS A 2 -0.37 4.37 16.92
N ASN A 3 -0.17 3.06 17.07
CA ASN A 3 0.91 2.37 16.40
C ASN A 3 0.59 2.31 14.91
N PHE A 4 1.26 3.14 14.13
CA PHE A 4 1.17 3.10 12.68
C PHE A 4 2.10 2.00 12.15
N ILE A 5 1.61 1.24 11.17
CA ILE A 5 2.35 0.12 10.58
C ILE A 5 2.90 0.59 9.24
N SER A 6 4.22 0.56 9.08
CA SER A 6 4.88 0.82 7.80
C SER A 6 5.01 -0.47 6.99
N LEU A 7 4.59 -0.44 5.73
CA LEU A 7 4.60 -1.60 4.83
C LEU A 7 5.75 -1.52 3.84
N SER A 8 6.54 -2.59 3.76
CA SER A 8 7.52 -2.78 2.69
C SER A 8 6.87 -3.53 1.52
N LEU A 9 6.75 -2.87 0.37
CA LEU A 9 6.01 -3.39 -0.78
C LEU A 9 6.92 -3.84 -1.94
N LYS A 10 6.41 -4.83 -2.66
CA LYS A 10 6.97 -5.40 -3.88
C LYS A 10 5.95 -5.32 -5.01
N CYS A 11 6.45 -5.18 -6.23
CA CYS A 11 5.63 -5.28 -7.43
C CYS A 11 4.98 -6.67 -7.54
N SER A 12 3.68 -6.72 -7.78
CA SER A 12 2.93 -7.97 -7.96
C SER A 12 3.27 -8.73 -9.25
N SER A 13 3.85 -8.06 -10.25
CA SER A 13 4.25 -8.70 -11.51
C SER A 13 5.68 -9.25 -11.51
N CYS A 14 6.65 -8.54 -10.94
CA CYS A 14 8.07 -8.93 -11.01
C CYS A 14 8.75 -9.17 -9.65
N GLY A 15 8.04 -8.97 -8.54
CA GLY A 15 8.54 -9.24 -7.19
C GLY A 15 9.63 -8.28 -6.67
N LYS A 16 10.14 -7.35 -7.49
CA LYS A 16 11.11 -6.34 -7.05
C LYS A 16 10.49 -5.37 -6.04
N SER A 17 11.29 -4.95 -5.05
CA SER A 17 10.92 -3.87 -4.12
C SER A 17 10.56 -2.62 -4.89
N ILE A 18 9.49 -1.95 -4.50
CA ILE A 18 9.08 -0.64 -5.05
C ILE A 18 9.26 0.49 -4.03
N MET A 19 10.02 0.20 -2.96
CA MET A 19 10.38 1.18 -1.94
C MET A 19 11.46 2.14 -2.45
N ASP A 20 11.40 3.39 -2.01
CA ASP A 20 12.37 4.46 -2.29
C ASP A 20 12.81 5.09 -0.96
N SER A 21 14.03 4.77 -0.53
CA SER A 21 14.64 5.30 0.70
C SER A 21 15.27 6.67 0.53
N GLU A 22 15.41 7.18 -0.70
CA GLU A 22 15.99 8.50 -0.97
C GLU A 22 14.97 9.63 -0.78
N LYS A 23 13.68 9.31 -0.91
CA LYS A 23 12.58 10.26 -0.77
C LYS A 23 11.57 9.72 0.21
N LEU A 24 11.46 10.41 1.34
CA LEU A 24 10.56 10.03 2.42
C LEU A 24 9.17 10.63 2.24
N VAL A 25 8.16 9.91 2.72
CA VAL A 25 6.81 10.41 2.95
C VAL A 25 6.41 9.93 4.34
N ASP A 26 5.85 10.82 5.17
CA ASP A 26 5.58 10.56 6.60
C ASP A 26 6.83 10.13 7.38
N ASN A 27 7.99 10.68 7.02
CA ASN A 27 9.31 10.33 7.57
C ASN A 27 9.74 8.88 7.37
N GLU A 28 9.05 8.13 6.50
CA GLU A 28 9.35 6.74 6.17
C GLU A 28 9.73 6.59 4.69
N SER A 29 10.42 5.50 4.35
CA SER A 29 10.73 5.18 2.94
C SER A 29 9.44 5.11 2.13
N SER A 30 9.37 5.86 1.03
CA SER A 30 8.14 5.95 0.24
C SER A 30 7.97 4.78 -0.73
N ILE A 31 6.77 4.62 -1.27
CA ILE A 31 6.48 3.66 -2.35
C ILE A 31 6.53 4.41 -3.68
N LYS A 32 7.55 4.14 -4.52
CA LYS A 32 7.76 4.81 -5.80
C LYS A 32 7.11 4.05 -6.94
N LEU A 33 6.26 4.73 -7.69
CA LEU A 33 5.53 4.18 -8.83
C LEU A 33 5.56 5.15 -10.01
N ILE A 34 5.44 4.60 -11.21
CA ILE A 34 5.10 5.40 -12.39
C ILE A 34 3.59 5.48 -12.43
N ILE A 35 3.05 6.67 -12.69
CA ILE A 35 1.63 6.89 -12.87
C ILE A 35 1.30 7.47 -14.22
N GLU A 36 0.12 7.12 -14.71
CA GLU A 36 -0.45 7.68 -15.93
C GLU A 36 -1.89 8.10 -15.67
N THR A 37 -2.17 9.35 -16.04
CA THR A 37 -3.50 9.95 -16.12
C THR A 37 -3.88 10.08 -17.60
N PRO A 38 -5.14 10.34 -17.95
CA PRO A 38 -5.54 10.70 -19.32
C PRO A 38 -4.69 11.78 -20.00
N LYS A 39 -4.06 12.70 -19.24
CA LYS A 39 -3.30 13.83 -19.78
C LYS A 39 -1.79 13.69 -19.66
N ASN A 40 -1.32 13.14 -18.55
CA ASN A 40 0.08 13.19 -18.14
C ASN A 40 0.58 11.85 -17.61
N LYS A 41 1.89 11.63 -17.75
CA LYS A 41 2.61 10.52 -17.15
C LYS A 41 3.72 11.07 -16.26
N GLY A 42 3.93 10.45 -15.10
CA GLY A 42 4.86 10.93 -14.09
C GLY A 42 5.22 9.88 -13.05
N ILE A 43 5.81 10.35 -11.97
CA ILE A 43 6.18 9.58 -10.79
C ILE A 43 5.32 10.02 -9.60
N ILE A 44 4.87 9.03 -8.84
CA ILE A 44 4.28 9.24 -7.52
C ILE A 44 5.09 8.50 -6.47
N ARG A 45 5.12 9.08 -5.28
CA ARG A 45 5.66 8.50 -4.06
C ARG A 45 4.57 8.50 -3.02
N LEU A 46 4.03 7.33 -2.71
CA LEU A 46 3.00 7.16 -1.70
C LEU A 46 3.66 6.94 -0.33
N SER A 47 2.95 7.30 0.74
CA SER A 47 3.31 6.86 2.09
C SER A 47 3.30 5.33 2.18
N SER A 48 4.29 4.77 2.85
CA SER A 48 4.33 3.36 3.23
C SER A 48 3.54 3.07 4.51
N VAL A 49 3.13 4.10 5.24
CA VAL A 49 2.33 3.97 6.45
C VAL A 49 0.90 3.58 6.08
N TYR A 50 0.45 2.43 6.58
CA TYR A 50 -0.90 1.95 6.33
C TYR A 50 -1.94 2.91 6.92
N GLY A 51 -2.92 3.30 6.10
CA GLY A 51 -3.93 4.31 6.44
C GLY A 51 -3.51 5.76 6.19
N SER A 52 -2.26 6.02 5.80
CA SER A 52 -1.85 7.34 5.31
C SER A 52 -2.20 7.50 3.82
N TYR A 53 -2.67 8.70 3.47
CA TYR A 53 -2.97 9.10 2.08
C TYR A 53 -2.01 10.17 1.58
N ASN A 54 -0.99 10.48 2.38
CA ASN A 54 0.04 11.43 2.01
C ASN A 54 0.86 10.88 0.86
N HIS A 55 1.22 11.76 -0.07
CA HIS A 55 2.00 11.40 -1.23
C HIS A 55 2.68 12.64 -1.81
N ILE A 56 3.70 12.40 -2.62
CA ILE A 56 4.36 13.40 -3.46
C ILE A 56 4.20 12.95 -4.90
N SER A 57 3.80 13.84 -5.79
CA SER A 57 3.74 13.56 -7.23
C SER A 57 4.38 14.70 -8.02
N ASP A 58 5.01 14.36 -9.14
CA ASP A 58 5.56 15.32 -10.10
C ASP A 58 4.53 15.83 -11.12
N ILE A 59 3.33 15.24 -11.14
CA ILE A 59 2.21 15.65 -11.97
C ILE A 59 0.98 15.99 -11.14
N ILE A 60 0.12 16.85 -11.69
CA ILE A 60 -1.16 17.17 -11.08
C ILE A 60 -2.14 16.05 -11.43
N ILE A 61 -2.71 15.43 -10.39
CA ILE A 61 -3.81 14.46 -10.50
C ILE A 61 -5.10 15.20 -10.15
N GLN A 62 -6.09 15.17 -11.02
CA GLN A 62 -7.36 15.85 -10.79
C GLN A 62 -8.26 15.05 -9.83
N ASP A 63 -9.15 15.73 -9.10
CA ASP A 63 -10.08 15.04 -8.21
C ASP A 63 -10.99 14.09 -9.01
N ASN A 64 -11.32 12.94 -8.41
CA ASN A 64 -12.07 11.84 -9.01
C ASN A 64 -11.41 11.13 -10.21
N GLU A 65 -10.20 11.53 -10.60
CA GLU A 65 -9.44 10.88 -11.66
C GLU A 65 -8.97 9.49 -11.23
N ILE A 66 -9.07 8.52 -12.15
CA ILE A 66 -8.56 7.16 -11.95
C ILE A 66 -7.15 7.10 -12.54
N VAL A 67 -6.18 6.86 -11.68
CA VAL A 67 -4.76 6.82 -12.04
C VAL A 67 -4.32 5.39 -12.34
N LYS A 68 -3.63 5.17 -13.46
CA LYS A 68 -2.98 3.88 -13.72
C LYS A 68 -1.61 3.85 -13.05
N PHE A 69 -1.28 2.76 -12.37
CA PHE A 69 -0.01 2.58 -11.68
C PHE A 69 0.85 1.54 -12.40
N PHE A 70 2.15 1.80 -12.48
CA PHE A 70 3.12 0.93 -13.14
C PHE A 70 4.36 0.76 -12.30
N CYS A 71 4.95 -0.43 -12.37
CA CYS A 71 6.19 -0.74 -11.68
C CYS A 71 7.37 0.07 -12.25
N PRO A 72 8.19 0.74 -11.42
CA PRO A 72 9.35 1.47 -11.91
C PRO A 72 10.42 0.55 -12.53
N HIS A 73 10.44 -0.74 -12.19
CA HIS A 73 11.44 -1.70 -12.65
C HIS A 73 11.06 -2.44 -13.92
N CYS A 74 9.86 -3.06 -13.97
CA CYS A 74 9.43 -3.85 -15.13
C CYS A 74 8.46 -3.10 -16.06
N LYS A 75 7.99 -1.91 -15.67
CA LYS A 75 7.04 -1.08 -16.42
C LYS A 75 5.66 -1.71 -16.66
N ASN A 76 5.41 -2.94 -16.21
CA ASN A 76 4.07 -3.54 -16.25
C ASN A 76 3.09 -2.73 -15.40
N GLN A 77 1.84 -2.65 -15.89
CA GLN A 77 0.74 -2.07 -15.14
C GLN A 77 0.44 -2.93 -13.92
N ILE A 78 0.30 -2.27 -12.77
CA ILE A 78 -0.13 -2.89 -11.52
C ILE A 78 -1.63 -2.64 -11.40
N THR A 79 -2.40 -3.73 -11.43
CA THR A 79 -3.86 -3.71 -11.34
C THR A 79 -4.33 -5.05 -10.77
N SER A 80 -5.55 -5.09 -10.27
CA SER A 80 -6.24 -6.30 -9.82
C SER A 80 -7.46 -6.59 -10.68
N LYS A 81 -8.13 -7.73 -10.40
CA LYS A 81 -9.44 -8.07 -10.95
C LYS A 81 -10.61 -7.56 -10.08
N ASN A 82 -10.31 -7.01 -8.91
CA ASN A 82 -11.32 -6.63 -7.93
C ASN A 82 -11.68 -5.15 -8.11
N ASN A 83 -12.98 -4.86 -8.11
CA ASN A 83 -13.47 -3.49 -8.14
C ASN A 83 -13.52 -2.92 -6.71
N CYS A 84 -13.27 -1.62 -6.60
CA CYS A 84 -13.47 -0.87 -5.37
C CYS A 84 -14.96 -0.85 -5.03
N GLU A 85 -15.34 -1.40 -3.88
CA GLU A 85 -16.73 -1.43 -3.42
C GLU A 85 -17.35 -0.04 -3.23
N THR A 86 -16.52 1.00 -3.06
CA THR A 86 -16.99 2.37 -2.83
C THR A 86 -17.22 3.15 -4.12
N CYS A 87 -16.39 2.95 -5.16
CA CYS A 87 -16.42 3.80 -6.36
C CYS A 87 -16.32 3.05 -7.70
N GLY A 88 -16.29 1.72 -7.66
CA GLY A 88 -16.28 0.84 -8.83
C GLY A 88 -14.96 0.73 -9.60
N ALA A 89 -13.92 1.51 -9.28
CA ALA A 89 -12.64 1.46 -9.98
C ALA A 89 -11.89 0.13 -9.74
N LEU A 90 -11.18 -0.40 -10.73
CA LEU A 90 -10.31 -1.57 -10.54
C LEU A 90 -9.19 -1.25 -9.54
N MET A 91 -9.07 -2.04 -8.48
CA MET A 91 -8.10 -1.82 -7.41
C MET A 91 -6.67 -2.09 -7.90
N VAL A 92 -5.68 -1.48 -7.24
CA VAL A 92 -4.25 -1.68 -7.49
C VAL A 92 -3.67 -2.51 -6.34
N THR A 93 -3.07 -3.66 -6.66
CA THR A 93 -2.60 -4.63 -5.65
C THR A 93 -1.09 -4.84 -5.71
N PHE A 94 -0.46 -4.74 -4.55
CA PHE A 94 0.97 -4.95 -4.33
C PHE A 94 1.20 -6.12 -3.38
N ASN A 95 2.38 -6.76 -3.49
CA ASN A 95 2.78 -7.79 -2.55
C ASN A 95 3.49 -7.17 -1.34
N ILE A 96 3.18 -7.62 -0.13
CA ILE A 96 3.89 -7.20 1.08
C ILE A 96 5.13 -8.09 1.25
N LYS A 97 6.29 -7.50 1.55
CA LYS A 97 7.56 -8.23 1.68
C LYS A 97 7.49 -9.39 2.67
N MET A 98 6.73 -9.21 3.76
CA MET A 98 6.54 -10.19 4.83
C MET A 98 5.43 -11.22 4.57
N GLY A 99 4.74 -11.12 3.44
CA GLY A 99 3.60 -11.97 3.10
C GLY A 99 2.27 -11.22 3.09
N GLY A 100 1.34 -11.72 2.28
CA GLY A 100 0.09 -11.03 1.98
C GLY A 100 0.21 -9.97 0.88
N GLN A 101 -0.88 -9.27 0.65
CA GLN A 101 -1.06 -8.27 -0.37
C GLN A 101 -1.79 -7.05 0.22
N VAL A 102 -1.48 -5.87 -0.31
CA VAL A 102 -2.24 -4.66 -0.01
C VAL A 102 -2.86 -4.14 -1.30
N SER A 103 -4.13 -3.77 -1.23
CA SER A 103 -4.89 -3.23 -2.33
C SER A 103 -5.35 -1.81 -2.01
N ILE A 104 -5.14 -0.88 -2.93
CA ILE A 104 -5.56 0.52 -2.80
C ILE A 104 -6.44 0.94 -3.97
N CYS A 105 -7.37 1.86 -3.72
CA CYS A 105 -8.16 2.45 -4.78
C CYS A 105 -7.31 3.47 -5.57
N PRO A 106 -7.27 3.39 -6.92
CA PRO A 106 -6.53 4.34 -7.73
C PRO A 106 -7.20 5.70 -7.95
N ARG A 107 -8.45 5.87 -7.48
CA ARG A 107 -9.23 7.09 -7.72
C ARG A 107 -8.83 8.16 -6.71
N LYS A 108 -8.37 9.32 -7.18
CA LYS A 108 -8.11 10.47 -6.29
C LYS A 108 -9.40 10.88 -5.58
N GLY A 109 -9.34 10.95 -4.25
CA GLY A 109 -10.49 11.23 -3.39
C GLY A 109 -11.17 9.98 -2.80
N CYS A 110 -10.88 8.78 -3.31
CA CYS A 110 -11.37 7.54 -2.71
C CYS A 110 -10.35 6.94 -1.74
N LYS A 111 -10.77 6.71 -0.50
CA LYS A 111 -9.90 6.25 0.59
C LYS A 111 -9.93 4.73 0.83
N LYS A 112 -10.68 3.96 0.04
CA LYS A 112 -10.79 2.50 0.23
C LYS A 112 -9.45 1.81 -0.05
N HIS A 113 -9.01 1.01 0.91
CA HIS A 113 -7.82 0.17 0.86
C HIS A 113 -8.00 -1.00 1.83
N PHE A 114 -7.28 -2.09 1.64
CA PHE A 114 -7.32 -3.26 2.52
C PHE A 114 -6.05 -4.12 2.37
N ILE A 115 -5.81 -4.98 3.35
CA ILE A 115 -4.76 -6.01 3.33
C ILE A 115 -5.43 -7.39 3.29
N GLU A 116 -4.90 -8.27 2.47
CA GLU A 116 -5.26 -9.69 2.43
C GLU A 116 -4.02 -10.53 2.72
N PHE A 117 -4.16 -11.56 3.55
CA PHE A 117 -3.09 -12.50 3.82
C PHE A 117 -3.43 -13.86 3.20
N SER A 118 -2.45 -14.48 2.54
CA SER A 118 -2.64 -15.77 1.86
C SER A 118 -2.63 -16.98 2.80
N ASP A 119 -2.06 -16.82 4.00
CA ASP A 119 -2.06 -17.83 5.05
C ASP A 119 -2.20 -17.14 6.41
N ASN A 120 -3.35 -17.35 7.06
CA ASN A 120 -3.74 -16.65 8.28
C ASN A 120 -2.72 -16.88 9.41
N ASN A 121 -2.04 -18.03 9.45
CA ASN A 121 -1.16 -18.39 10.57
C ASN A 121 0.23 -17.74 10.50
N VAL A 122 0.81 -17.62 9.30
CA VAL A 122 2.17 -17.05 9.14
C VAL A 122 2.15 -15.52 9.23
N ALA A 123 1.15 -14.89 8.63
CA ALA A 123 1.02 -13.44 8.66
C ALA A 123 0.67 -12.91 10.05
N LEU A 124 -0.26 -13.56 10.76
CA LEU A 124 -0.56 -13.21 12.16
C LEU A 124 0.67 -13.41 13.03
N LYS A 125 1.37 -14.55 12.91
CA LYS A 125 2.60 -14.81 13.68
C LYS A 125 3.65 -13.71 13.45
N ASN A 126 3.95 -13.35 12.20
CA ASN A 126 4.92 -12.30 11.90
C ASN A 126 4.47 -10.91 12.39
N LEU A 127 3.16 -10.61 12.36
CA LEU A 127 2.60 -9.38 12.91
C LEU A 127 2.74 -9.34 14.44
N TYR A 128 2.40 -10.44 15.14
CA TYR A 128 2.56 -10.59 16.58
C TYR A 128 4.03 -10.53 17.01
N GLU A 129 4.93 -11.15 16.26
CA GLU A 129 6.37 -11.14 16.57
C GLU A 129 7.00 -9.76 16.37
N GLN A 130 6.53 -8.96 15.40
CA GLN A 130 7.08 -7.62 15.15
C GLN A 130 6.40 -6.50 15.96
N TYR A 131 5.10 -6.63 16.23
CA TYR A 131 4.29 -5.58 16.87
C TYR A 131 3.72 -6.00 18.22
N GLY A 132 4.17 -7.12 18.78
CA GLY A 132 3.70 -7.76 20.00
C GLY A 132 3.14 -6.79 21.02
N LEU A 133 1.82 -6.62 20.98
CA LEU A 133 1.06 -6.02 22.07
C LEU A 133 1.26 -6.96 23.25
N ASN A 134 1.91 -6.45 24.31
CA ASN A 134 1.94 -7.11 25.61
C ASN A 134 0.50 -7.28 26.10
N GLY A 135 -0.15 -8.39 25.75
CA GLY A 135 -1.34 -8.86 26.42
C GLY A 135 -0.94 -9.11 27.86
N LYS A 136 -1.23 -8.15 28.74
CA LYS A 136 -1.29 -8.43 30.17
C LYS A 136 -2.41 -9.45 30.35
N ASN A 137 -2.03 -10.68 30.69
CA ASN A 137 -2.94 -11.60 31.36
C ASN A 137 -3.29 -10.95 32.69
N THR A 138 -4.46 -10.34 32.81
CA THR A 138 -5.14 -10.27 34.10
C THR A 138 -5.82 -11.62 34.24
N GLU A 139 -5.13 -12.55 34.90
CA GLU A 139 -5.80 -13.60 35.65
C GLU A 139 -6.56 -12.87 36.75
N ASP A 140 -7.87 -12.67 36.53
CA ASP A 140 -8.77 -12.24 37.59
C ASP A 140 -9.08 -13.48 38.44
N ASP A 141 -8.94 -13.27 39.74
CA ASP A 141 -9.15 -14.18 40.84
C ASP A 141 -10.52 -14.89 40.79
N ASP A 142 -10.53 -16.18 41.12
CA ASP A 142 -11.57 -16.86 41.92
C ASP A 142 -11.02 -18.17 42.54
#